data_AF-A0A432ZM35-F1
#
_entry.id   AF-A0A432ZM35-F1
#
_cell.length_a   1.000
_cell.length_b   1.000
_cell.length_c   1.000
_cell.angle_alpha   90.00
_cell.angle_beta   90.00
_cell.angle_gamma   90.00
#
_symmetry.space_group_name_H-M   'P 1'
#
loop_
_entity.id
_entity.type
_entity.pdbx_description
1 polymer ?
#
loop_
_entity_poly.entity_id
_entity_poly.type
_entity_poly.pdbx_seq_one_letter_code
_entity_poly.pdbx_strand_id
1 'polypeptide(L)'
;MFIAYDSNVYSIAKSAGIVIGRESDIHFLNQLQFLNCRANILPGQEYDGQALSEGFQACKSNRLNERHVLHYAVLDGVEGEHKRYRVIDSPDDEDHKEAFVHSQTLFPSMTRWSLLLRWRNKGFGMVNGTGVGCVRRSYIEEHRGPPFNKMYTRR
;
A
#
# COMPACT_ATOMS: atom_id res chain seq x y z
N MET A 1 -2.83 6.72 1.18
CA MET A 1 -3.43 6.39 -0.13
C MET A 1 -4.42 5.25 0.07
N PHE A 2 -5.72 5.50 -0.12
CA PHE A 2 -6.79 4.52 0.10
C PHE A 2 -7.11 3.85 -1.24
N ILE A 3 -6.78 2.57 -1.40
CA ILE A 3 -7.22 1.80 -2.58
C ILE A 3 -8.62 1.24 -2.26
N ALA A 4 -9.66 1.99 -2.62
CA ALA A 4 -11.03 1.50 -2.50
C ALA A 4 -11.30 0.43 -3.57
N TYR A 5 -11.30 -0.84 -3.15
CA TYR A 5 -11.70 -1.96 -3.99
C TYR A 5 -13.22 -2.17 -3.91
N ASP A 6 -13.92 -1.89 -5.01
CA ASP A 6 -15.34 -2.19 -5.16
C ASP A 6 -15.53 -3.51 -5.91
N SER A 7 -15.94 -4.56 -5.21
CA SER A 7 -16.17 -5.89 -5.79
C SER A 7 -17.35 -5.96 -6.79
N ASN A 8 -18.16 -4.90 -6.86
CA ASN A 8 -19.25 -4.78 -7.82
C ASN A 8 -18.82 -4.27 -9.19
N VAL A 9 -17.63 -3.66 -9.26
CA VAL A 9 -17.09 -3.05 -10.47
C VAL A 9 -15.75 -3.69 -10.86
N TYR A 10 -15.03 -4.30 -9.94
CA TYR A 10 -13.70 -4.85 -10.21
C TYR A 10 -13.63 -6.32 -9.84
N SER A 11 -12.90 -7.08 -10.67
CA SER A 11 -12.65 -8.49 -10.43
C SER A 11 -11.16 -8.75 -10.25
N ILE A 12 -10.80 -9.28 -9.09
CA ILE A 12 -9.52 -9.94 -8.87
C ILE A 12 -9.67 -11.40 -9.31
N ALA A 13 -8.71 -11.92 -10.06
CA ALA A 13 -8.67 -13.34 -10.36
C ALA A 13 -8.45 -14.10 -9.05
N LYS A 14 -9.46 -14.86 -8.61
CA LYS A 14 -9.36 -15.69 -7.41
C LYS A 14 -8.58 -16.95 -7.77
N SER A 15 -7.27 -16.93 -7.56
CA SER A 15 -6.51 -18.16 -7.31
C SER A 15 -6.34 -18.29 -5.80
N ALA A 16 -6.21 -19.52 -5.29
CA ALA A 16 -6.16 -19.82 -3.85
C ALA A 16 -4.91 -19.27 -3.12
N GLY A 17 -4.21 -18.29 -3.72
CA GLY A 17 -2.99 -17.67 -3.20
C GLY A 17 -2.32 -16.81 -4.25
N ILE A 18 -1.15 -16.28 -3.91
CA ILE A 18 -0.26 -15.63 -4.88
C ILE A 18 0.54 -16.76 -5.54
N VAL A 19 0.27 -17.05 -6.81
CA VAL A 19 1.10 -17.97 -7.59
C VAL A 19 2.31 -17.21 -8.09
N ILE A 20 3.46 -17.45 -7.48
CA ILE A 20 4.72 -16.81 -7.85
C ILE A 20 5.38 -17.67 -8.92
N GLY A 21 5.38 -17.18 -10.16
CA GLY A 21 6.04 -17.88 -11.28
C GLY A 21 7.47 -17.40 -11.56
N ARG A 22 7.97 -16.41 -10.82
CA ARG A 22 9.26 -15.77 -11.10
C ARG A 22 10.07 -15.61 -9.82
N GLU A 23 11.33 -16.00 -9.89
CA GLU A 23 12.26 -15.89 -8.78
C GLU A 23 12.43 -14.43 -8.30
N SER A 24 12.44 -13.46 -9.22
CA SER A 24 12.54 -12.03 -8.88
C SER A 24 11.42 -11.55 -7.95
N ASP A 25 10.22 -12.13 -8.09
CA ASP A 25 9.07 -11.78 -7.25
C ASP A 25 9.18 -12.44 -5.86
N ILE A 26 9.82 -13.62 -5.77
CA ILE A 26 10.17 -14.26 -4.49
C ILE A 26 11.16 -13.37 -3.72
N HIS A 27 12.23 -12.94 -4.38
CA HIS A 27 13.24 -12.05 -3.80
C HIS A 27 12.62 -10.74 -3.30
N PHE A 28 11.69 -10.15 -4.05
CA PHE A 28 10.95 -8.96 -3.62
C PHE A 28 10.12 -9.21 -2.36
N LEU A 29 9.34 -10.28 -2.31
CA LEU A 29 8.49 -10.59 -1.15
C LEU A 29 9.34 -10.92 0.09
N ASN A 30 10.49 -11.58 -0.09
CA ASN A 30 11.45 -11.81 0.98
C ASN A 30 12.07 -10.49 1.45
N GLN A 31 12.45 -9.60 0.52
CA GLN A 31 12.91 -8.26 0.86
C GLN A 31 11.88 -7.48 1.69
N LEU A 32 10.59 -7.54 1.35
CA LEU A 32 9.54 -6.91 2.16
C LEU A 32 9.52 -7.45 3.59
N GLN A 33 9.72 -8.77 3.77
CA GLN A 33 9.82 -9.38 5.09
C GLN A 33 11.09 -8.90 5.81
N PHE A 34 12.26 -8.89 5.16
CA PHE A 34 13.51 -8.44 5.76
C PHE A 34 13.48 -6.96 6.22
N LEU A 35 12.77 -6.11 5.47
CA LEU A 35 12.67 -4.68 5.76
C LEU A 35 11.58 -4.36 6.78
N ASN A 36 10.43 -5.06 6.76
CA ASN A 36 9.27 -4.73 7.60
C ASN A 36 9.05 -5.67 8.79
N CYS A 37 9.53 -6.91 8.77
CA CYS A 37 9.28 -7.86 9.86
C CYS A 37 10.31 -7.69 10.97
N ARG A 38 9.81 -7.58 12.21
CA ARG A 38 10.64 -7.56 13.41
C ARG A 38 11.12 -8.96 13.82
N ALA A 39 10.38 -10.02 13.46
CA ALA A 39 10.63 -11.37 13.98
C ALA A 39 10.38 -12.54 13.02
N ASN A 40 9.47 -12.43 12.04
CA ASN A 40 9.07 -13.58 11.22
C ASN A 40 9.57 -13.43 9.79
N ILE A 41 10.42 -14.38 9.37
CA ILE A 41 10.78 -14.62 7.98
C ILE A 41 10.21 -15.99 7.63
N LEU A 42 9.40 -16.07 6.57
CA LEU A 42 8.91 -17.34 6.05
C LEU A 42 9.99 -17.93 5.13
N PRO A 43 10.64 -19.05 5.49
CA PRO A 43 11.79 -19.58 4.73
C PRO A 43 11.41 -20.25 3.40
N GLY A 44 10.11 -20.43 3.12
CA GLY A 44 9.63 -21.21 1.97
C GLY A 44 9.30 -22.65 2.35
N GLN A 45 9.15 -23.52 1.35
CA GLN A 45 8.84 -24.95 1.54
C GLN A 45 10.04 -25.74 2.06
N GLU A 46 11.24 -25.40 1.58
CA GLU A 46 12.50 -25.97 2.04
C GLU A 46 13.31 -24.86 2.70
N TYR A 47 13.88 -25.15 3.87
CA TYR A 47 14.71 -24.19 4.58
C TYR A 47 16.10 -24.11 3.97
N ASP A 48 16.47 -22.93 3.49
CA ASP A 48 17.83 -22.60 3.05
C ASP A 48 18.34 -21.37 3.82
N GLY A 49 19.16 -21.62 4.84
CA GLY A 49 19.73 -20.56 5.68
C GLY A 49 20.74 -19.68 4.94
N GLN A 50 21.44 -20.22 3.94
CA GLN A 50 22.42 -19.47 3.17
C GLN A 50 21.72 -18.46 2.27
N ALA A 51 20.71 -18.90 1.51
CA ALA A 51 19.93 -18.01 0.64
C ALA A 51 19.24 -16.89 1.44
N LEU A 52 18.73 -17.20 2.64
CA LEU A 52 18.13 -16.19 3.53
C LEU A 52 19.15 -15.17 4.03
N SER A 53 20.34 -15.64 4.42
CA SER A 53 21.42 -14.77 4.88
C SER A 53 21.89 -13.83 3.77
N GLU A 54 22.13 -14.36 2.56
CA GLU A 54 22.53 -13.58 1.40
C GLU A 54 21.46 -12.54 1.02
N GLY A 55 20.19 -12.95 0.99
CA GLY A 55 19.06 -12.05 0.72
C GLY A 55 18.92 -10.94 1.77
N PHE A 56 19.17 -11.25 3.05
CA PHE A 56 19.17 -10.24 4.11
C PHE A 56 20.34 -9.27 3.97
N GLN A 57 21.57 -9.75 3.75
CA GLN A 57 22.74 -8.86 3.58
C GLN A 57 22.56 -7.92 2.39
N ALA A 58 21.95 -8.39 1.30
CA ALA A 58 21.69 -7.60 0.10
C ALA A 58 20.75 -6.39 0.32
N CYS A 59 19.92 -6.40 1.37
CA CYS A 59 18.99 -5.30 1.67
C CYS A 59 19.17 -4.69 3.06
N LYS A 60 20.15 -5.15 3.84
CA LYS A 60 20.41 -4.69 5.21
C LYS A 60 20.57 -3.19 5.32
N SER A 61 21.27 -2.56 4.36
CA SER A 61 21.49 -1.11 4.31
C SER A 61 20.21 -0.30 4.16
N ASN A 62 19.12 -0.91 3.66
CA ASN A 62 17.86 -0.22 3.43
C ASN A 62 16.91 -0.32 4.63
N ARG A 63 17.30 -1.03 5.70
CA ARG A 63 16.52 -1.05 6.94
C ARG A 63 16.59 0.30 7.61
N LEU A 64 15.43 0.74 8.08
CA LEU A 64 15.33 1.93 8.90
C LEU A 64 15.53 1.57 10.36
N ASN A 65 16.38 2.32 11.05
CA ASN A 65 16.52 2.24 12.51
C ASN A 65 15.26 2.77 13.20
N GLU A 66 14.68 3.82 12.66
CA GLU A 66 13.46 4.47 13.14
C GLU A 66 12.35 4.38 12.10
N ARG A 67 11.13 4.06 12.53
CA ARG A 67 9.96 3.98 11.62
C ARG A 67 9.15 5.27 11.58
N HIS A 68 9.37 6.13 12.56
CA HIS A 68 8.65 7.38 12.71
C HIS A 68 9.65 8.45 13.12
N VAL A 69 9.53 9.61 12.49
CA VAL A 69 10.24 10.82 12.89
C VAL A 69 9.19 11.84 13.29
N LEU A 70 9.42 12.48 14.43
CA LEU A 70 8.60 13.60 14.89
C LEU A 70 9.32 14.88 14.54
N HIS A 71 8.63 15.76 13.82
CA HIS A 71 9.11 17.11 13.54
C HIS A 71 8.36 18.08 14.43
N TYR A 72 9.10 18.99 15.05
CA TYR A 72 8.55 19.96 15.99
C TYR A 72 8.69 21.35 15.39
N ALA A 73 7.64 22.16 15.53
CA ALA A 73 7.70 23.56 15.21
C ALA A 73 7.01 24.38 16.28
N VAL A 74 7.68 25.40 16.80
CA VAL A 74 7.19 26.25 17.89
C VAL A 74 6.85 27.63 17.38
N LEU A 75 5.92 28.30 18.07
CA LEU A 75 5.48 29.64 17.70
C LEU A 75 6.64 30.63 17.81
N ASP A 76 6.99 31.25 16.69
CA ASP A 76 8.08 32.23 16.57
C ASP A 76 7.55 33.67 16.49
N GLY A 77 6.32 33.86 16.02
CA GLY A 77 5.69 35.17 15.96
C GLY A 77 4.27 35.17 15.44
N VAL A 78 3.60 36.31 15.57
CA VAL A 78 2.26 36.56 15.02
C VAL A 78 2.35 37.78 14.10
N GLU A 79 2.00 37.58 12.83
CA GLU A 79 1.99 38.61 11.80
C GLU A 79 0.54 38.85 11.36
N GLY A 80 -0.11 39.81 12.02
CA GLY A 80 -1.54 40.08 11.81
C GLY A 80 -2.41 38.90 12.24
N GLU A 81 -3.15 38.32 11.30
CA GLU A 81 -4.00 37.12 11.54
C GLU A 81 -3.25 35.79 11.39
N HIS A 82 -1.97 35.83 11.00
CA HIS A 82 -1.18 34.62 10.75
C HIS A 82 -0.20 34.36 11.88
N LYS A 83 -0.01 33.08 12.19
CA LYS A 83 1.02 32.61 13.14
C LYS A 83 2.19 32.01 12.36
N ARG A 84 3.41 32.41 12.69
CA ARG A 84 4.66 31.88 12.13
C ARG A 84 5.27 30.88 13.10
N TYR A 85 5.66 29.72 12.57
CA TYR A 85 6.28 28.65 13.35
C TYR A 85 7.70 28.39 12.85
N ARG A 86 8.62 28.15 13.77
CA ARG A 86 10.01 27.79 13.50
C ARG A 86 10.24 26.33 13.89
N VAL A 87 10.91 25.59 13.01
CA VAL A 87 11.27 24.19 13.25
C VAL A 87 12.37 24.11 14.32
N ILE A 88 12.24 23.17 15.24
CA ILE A 88 13.23 22.85 16.28
C ILE A 88 13.52 21.34 16.30
N ASP A 89 14.70 20.96 16.81
CA ASP A 89 15.15 19.57 16.83
C ASP A 89 14.46 18.78 17.96
N SER A 90 14.31 19.36 19.15
CA SER A 90 13.59 18.77 20.27
C SER A 90 12.63 19.78 20.92
N PRO A 91 11.43 19.36 21.36
CA PRO A 91 10.53 20.24 22.10
C PRO A 91 11.12 20.69 23.45
N ASP A 92 12.09 19.96 24.00
CA ASP A 92 12.70 20.28 25.29
C ASP A 92 13.85 21.31 25.18
N ASP A 93 14.23 21.71 23.96
CA ASP A 93 15.35 22.64 23.74
C ASP A 93 15.03 24.06 24.23
N GLU A 94 13.76 24.45 24.25
CA GLU A 94 13.31 25.77 24.66
C GLU A 94 11.89 25.77 25.25
N ASP A 95 11.64 26.67 26.21
CA ASP A 95 10.31 26.90 26.75
C ASP A 95 9.40 27.54 25.70
N HIS A 96 8.29 26.88 25.39
CA HIS A 96 7.33 27.34 24.41
C HIS A 96 5.90 27.05 24.88
N LYS A 97 4.94 27.89 24.45
CA LYS A 97 3.52 27.76 24.84
C LYS A 97 2.68 27.00 23.82
N GLU A 98 3.10 27.03 22.55
CA GLU A 98 2.38 26.44 21.44
C GLU A 98 3.39 25.76 20.50
N ALA A 99 3.11 24.50 20.18
CA ALA A 99 3.90 23.70 19.26
C ALA A 99 3.00 22.92 18.31
N PHE A 100 3.45 22.80 17.07
CA PHE A 100 2.97 21.82 16.12
C PHE A 100 3.89 20.60 16.12
N VAL A 101 3.26 19.43 16.18
CA VAL A 101 3.94 18.15 16.07
C VAL A 101 3.49 17.47 14.78
N HIS A 102 4.43 17.22 13.87
CA HIS A 102 4.19 16.45 12.66
C HIS A 102 4.84 15.08 12.78
N SER A 103 4.02 14.04 12.84
CA SER A 103 4.50 12.65 12.81
C SER A 103 4.62 12.17 11.37
N GLN A 104 5.85 11.88 10.94
CA GLN A 104 6.14 11.31 9.64
C GLN A 104 6.45 9.82 9.79
N THR A 105 5.73 8.98 9.04
CA THR A 105 6.09 7.56 8.91
C THR A 105 7.16 7.40 7.83
N LEU A 106 8.26 6.76 8.19
CA LEU A 106 9.33 6.41 7.27
C LEU A 106 9.10 5.01 6.69
N PHE A 107 9.40 4.85 5.40
CA PHE A 107 9.27 3.58 4.70
C PHE A 107 10.64 3.17 4.15
N PRO A 108 11.04 1.90 4.33
CA PRO A 108 12.31 1.42 3.82
C PRO A 108 12.30 1.41 2.29
N SER A 109 13.44 1.74 1.69
CA SER A 109 13.57 1.74 0.23
C SER A 109 13.74 0.30 -0.29
N MET A 110 12.90 -0.10 -1.24
CA MET A 110 13.03 -1.39 -1.89
C MET A 110 14.07 -1.32 -3.01
N THR A 111 14.84 -2.39 -3.20
CA THR A 111 15.86 -2.43 -4.26
C THR A 111 15.21 -2.55 -5.64
N ARG A 112 14.05 -3.21 -5.72
CA ARG A 112 13.30 -3.45 -6.95
C ARG A 112 11.80 -3.49 -6.66
N TRP A 113 10.99 -3.25 -7.69
CA TRP A 113 9.55 -3.45 -7.64
C TRP A 113 9.18 -4.81 -8.24
N SER A 114 8.27 -5.53 -7.59
CA SER A 114 7.76 -6.79 -8.12
C SER A 114 6.80 -6.56 -9.30
N LEU A 115 6.82 -7.51 -10.23
CA LEU A 115 5.89 -7.57 -11.36
C LEU A 115 4.56 -8.26 -10.99
N LEU A 116 4.44 -8.77 -9.75
CA LEU A 116 3.17 -9.18 -9.14
C LEU A 116 2.21 -7.99 -9.01
N LEU A 117 2.76 -6.80 -8.72
CA LEU A 117 1.98 -5.57 -8.62
C LEU A 117 1.63 -5.10 -10.04
N ARG A 118 0.45 -5.52 -10.50
CA ARG A 118 -0.11 -5.07 -11.77
C ARG A 118 -1.03 -3.89 -11.55
N TRP A 119 -1.12 -3.03 -12.56
CA TRP A 119 -2.19 -2.05 -12.62
C TRP A 119 -3.55 -2.72 -12.49
N ARG A 120 -4.48 -2.02 -11.85
CA ARG A 120 -5.85 -2.47 -11.63
C ARG A 120 -6.46 -2.92 -12.95
N ASN A 121 -7.01 -4.14 -12.98
CA ASN A 121 -7.82 -4.59 -14.12
C ASN A 121 -8.96 -3.60 -14.36
N LYS A 122 -9.35 -3.44 -15.62
CA LYS A 122 -10.48 -2.58 -15.97
C LYS A 122 -11.73 -2.96 -15.18
N GLY A 123 -12.53 -1.94 -14.89
CA GLY A 123 -13.86 -2.15 -14.34
C GLY A 123 -14.72 -2.97 -15.31
N PHE A 124 -15.64 -3.73 -14.75
CA PHE A 124 -16.73 -4.37 -15.46
C PHE A 124 -18.06 -3.82 -14.94
N GLY A 125 -19.06 -3.84 -15.81
CA GLY A 125 -20.46 -3.76 -15.40
C GLY A 125 -21.22 -4.98 -15.88
N MET A 126 -22.49 -5.05 -15.50
CA MET A 126 -23.39 -6.15 -15.83
C MET A 126 -24.41 -5.67 -16.86
N VAL A 127 -24.60 -6.42 -17.94
CA VAL A 127 -25.56 -6.12 -19.01
C VAL A 127 -26.41 -7.34 -19.32
N ASN A 128 -27.71 -7.18 -19.58
CA ASN A 128 -28.64 -8.26 -19.93
C ASN A 128 -29.30 -8.08 -21.31
N GLY A 129 -28.80 -7.14 -22.13
CA GLY A 129 -29.35 -6.85 -23.46
C GLY A 129 -30.69 -6.11 -23.46
N THR A 130 -31.14 -5.60 -22.31
CA THR A 130 -32.37 -4.80 -22.19
C THR A 130 -32.06 -3.31 -22.07
N GLY A 131 -33.10 -2.47 -22.08
CA GLY A 131 -32.98 -1.01 -21.89
C GLY A 131 -32.50 -0.57 -20.50
N VAL A 132 -32.31 -1.49 -19.55
CA VAL A 132 -31.77 -1.23 -18.21
C VAL A 132 -30.31 -0.74 -18.26
N GLY A 133 -29.60 -1.04 -19.35
CA GLY A 133 -28.23 -0.59 -19.55
C GLY A 133 -27.21 -1.37 -18.71
N CYS A 134 -26.12 -0.68 -18.34
CA CYS A 134 -25.00 -1.27 -17.62
C CYS A 134 -25.13 -1.01 -16.11
N VAL A 135 -25.35 -2.06 -15.33
CA VAL A 135 -25.57 -1.97 -13.86
C VAL A 135 -24.42 -2.57 -13.07
N ARG A 136 -24.32 -2.21 -11.79
CA ARG A 136 -23.36 -2.81 -10.85
C ARG A 136 -23.79 -4.24 -10.50
N ARG A 137 -22.84 -5.10 -10.14
CA ARG A 137 -23.13 -6.49 -9.76
C ARG A 137 -24.19 -6.63 -8.67
N SER A 138 -24.16 -5.80 -7.63
CA SER A 138 -25.13 -5.88 -6.52
C SER A 138 -26.58 -5.69 -6.96
N TYR A 139 -26.84 -5.04 -8.10
CA TYR A 139 -28.19 -4.73 -8.57
C TYR A 139 -28.78 -5.82 -9.47
N ILE A 140 -28.03 -6.90 -9.77
CA ILE A 140 -28.55 -7.96 -10.65
C ILE A 140 -29.70 -8.76 -10.01
N GLU A 141 -29.72 -8.86 -8.67
CA GLU A 141 -30.73 -9.64 -7.94
C GLU A 141 -32.09 -8.92 -7.89
N GLU A 142 -32.09 -7.60 -8.02
CA GLU A 142 -33.31 -6.77 -8.00
C GLU A 142 -34.07 -6.80 -9.33
N HIS A 143 -33.46 -7.31 -10.40
CA HIS A 143 -34.02 -7.27 -11.75
C HIS A 143 -34.58 -8.63 -12.18
N ARG A 144 -35.89 -8.67 -12.46
CA ARG A 144 -36.53 -9.80 -13.13
C ARG A 144 -36.31 -9.68 -14.64
N GLY A 145 -35.70 -10.68 -15.27
CA GLY A 145 -35.46 -10.66 -16.72
C GLY A 145 -34.36 -11.63 -17.17
N PRO A 146 -33.85 -11.44 -18.40
CA PRO A 146 -32.74 -12.24 -18.93
C PRO A 146 -31.49 -12.16 -18.03
N PRO A 147 -30.66 -13.22 -18.02
CA PRO A 147 -29.46 -13.24 -17.19
C PRO A 147 -28.47 -12.15 -17.59
N PHE A 148 -27.88 -11.51 -16.59
CA PHE A 148 -26.83 -10.51 -16.79
C PHE A 148 -25.48 -11.18 -17.08
N ASN A 149 -24.73 -10.61 -18.02
CA ASN A 149 -23.37 -10.98 -18.38
C ASN A 149 -22.40 -9.85 -18.06
N LYS A 150 -21.13 -10.20 -17.79
CA LYS A 150 -20.08 -9.19 -17.56
C LYS A 150 -19.69 -8.52 -18.86
N MET A 151 -19.64 -7.19 -18.83
CA MET A 151 -19.08 -6.35 -19.90
C MET A 151 -17.93 -5.53 -19.33
N TYR A 152 -16.76 -5.63 -19.95
CA TYR A 152 -15.60 -4.81 -19.61
C TYR A 152 -15.64 -3.49 -20.37
N THR A 153 -15.24 -2.39 -19.71
CA THR A 153 -15.17 -1.08 -20.37
C THR A 153 -14.11 -1.09 -21.48
N ARG A 154 -14.49 -0.70 -22.70
CA ARG A 154 -13.52 -0.46 -23.79
C ARG A 154 -12.76 0.86 -23.53
N ARG A 155 -11.58 1.00 -24.14
CA ARG A 155 -10.74 2.20 -24.01
C ARG A 155 -11.44 3.40 -24.64
#